data_AF-A0A522XW80-F1
#
_entry.id   AF-A0A522XW80-F1
#
_cell.length_a   1.000
_cell.length_b   1.000
_cell.length_c   1.000
_cell.angle_alpha   90.00
_cell.angle_beta   90.00
_cell.angle_gamma   90.00
#
_symmetry.space_group_name_H-M   'P 1'
#
loop_
_entity.id
_entity.type
_entity.pdbx_description
1 polymer ?
#
loop_
_entity_poly.entity_id
_entity_poly.type
_entity_poly.pdbx_seq_one_letter_code
_entity_poly.pdbx_strand_id
1 'polypeptide(L)'
;MHRQEVVDEEAVNQRIMPVAQVSIAAASGSTGVERTGEQLYQAACIACHSTGAAGAPKLGDNTAWAPRLKLGLSGLLKSAILGKNAMPPKGGSDATETELAHAIVYMANKSGGSLKEPAAK
;
A
#
# COMPACT_ATOMS: atom_id res chain seq x y z
N MET A 1 -29.33 -31.19 37.36
CA MET A 1 -28.70 -31.75 36.15
C MET A 1 -27.92 -30.60 35.51
N HIS A 2 -26.70 -30.34 35.98
CA HIS A 2 -25.88 -29.20 35.54
C HIS A 2 -24.87 -29.70 34.52
N ARG A 3 -25.03 -29.31 33.26
CA ARG A 3 -24.03 -29.50 32.20
C ARG A 3 -23.20 -28.22 32.14
N GLN A 4 -22.06 -28.21 32.83
CA GLN A 4 -21.01 -27.24 32.59
C GLN A 4 -20.35 -27.62 31.26
N GLU A 5 -20.73 -26.94 30.18
CA GLU A 5 -19.89 -26.85 28.99
C GLU A 5 -18.78 -25.86 29.32
N VAL A 6 -17.64 -26.42 29.75
CA VAL A 6 -16.35 -25.75 29.81
C VAL A 6 -16.07 -25.17 28.42
N VAL A 7 -16.36 -23.89 28.25
CA VAL A 7 -15.73 -23.07 27.22
C VAL A 7 -14.26 -23.04 27.58
N ASP A 8 -13.47 -23.73 26.77
CA ASP A 8 -12.03 -23.87 26.91
C ASP A 8 -11.37 -22.49 26.75
N GLU A 9 -11.22 -21.78 27.87
CA GLU A 9 -10.58 -20.46 27.96
C GLU A 9 -9.13 -20.50 27.45
N GLU A 10 -8.51 -21.67 27.46
CA GLU A 10 -7.16 -21.91 26.97
C GLU A 10 -7.07 -21.78 25.44
N ALA A 11 -8.03 -22.35 24.70
CA ALA A 11 -8.14 -22.24 23.25
C ALA A 11 -8.45 -20.81 22.76
N VAL A 12 -9.14 -20.00 23.57
CA VAL A 12 -9.39 -18.58 23.28
C VAL A 12 -8.11 -17.77 23.49
N ASN A 13 -7.36 -18.04 24.55
CA ASN A 13 -6.13 -17.31 24.86
C ASN A 13 -5.01 -17.56 23.83
N GLN A 14 -4.93 -18.76 23.25
CA GLN A 14 -3.95 -19.08 22.19
C GLN A 14 -4.21 -18.33 20.87
N ARG A 15 -5.46 -17.94 20.56
CA ARG A 15 -5.83 -17.21 19.34
C ARG A 15 -5.65 -15.70 19.46
N ILE A 16 -5.48 -15.19 20.68
CA ILE A 16 -5.31 -13.76 20.98
C ILE A 16 -3.82 -13.44 21.22
N MET A 17 -2.92 -14.43 21.08
CA MET A 17 -1.49 -14.17 21.17
C MET A 17 -1.04 -13.20 20.08
N PRO A 18 -0.36 -12.09 20.43
CA PRO A 18 0.16 -11.16 19.44
C PRO A 18 1.27 -11.85 18.65
N VAL A 19 1.03 -12.12 17.36
CA VAL A 19 2.02 -12.67 16.43
C VAL A 19 3.04 -11.64 15.93
N ALA A 20 3.03 -10.44 16.49
CA ALA A 20 3.94 -9.35 16.14
C ALA A 20 4.59 -8.79 17.41
N GLN A 21 5.85 -9.17 17.65
CA GLN A 21 6.74 -8.41 18.52
C GLN A 21 7.50 -7.41 17.64
N VAL A 22 7.20 -6.13 17.79
CA VAL A 22 7.96 -5.05 17.16
C VAL A 22 8.75 -4.33 18.25
N SER A 23 10.06 -4.54 18.25
CA SER A 23 11.01 -3.76 19.05
C SER A 23 11.42 -2.52 18.25
N ILE A 24 11.12 -1.33 18.75
CA ILE A 24 11.41 -0.06 18.06
C ILE A 24 12.46 0.70 18.88
N ALA A 25 13.68 0.80 18.35
CA ALA A 25 14.63 1.83 18.76
C ALA A 25 14.34 3.11 17.97
N ALA A 26 14.31 4.22 18.69
CA ALA A 26 13.68 5.48 18.30
C ALA A 26 14.24 6.15 17.02
N ALA A 27 13.33 6.66 16.19
CA ALA A 27 13.50 7.89 15.42
C ALA A 27 12.11 8.49 15.08
N SER A 28 11.96 9.79 15.28
CA SER A 28 10.70 10.53 15.16
C SER A 28 10.11 10.53 13.74
N GLY A 29 8.88 10.02 13.59
CA GLY A 29 8.05 10.15 12.40
C GLY A 29 6.87 9.18 12.45
N SER A 30 5.65 9.69 12.67
CA SER A 30 4.35 8.98 12.66
C SER A 30 4.33 7.58 13.33
N THR A 31 3.80 7.53 14.53
CA THR A 31 3.57 6.32 15.36
C THR A 31 2.49 5.37 14.81
N GLY A 32 2.33 5.28 13.49
CA GLY A 32 1.45 4.34 12.81
C GLY A 32 2.28 3.34 12.02
N VAL A 33 1.84 2.08 11.99
CA VAL A 33 2.42 1.08 11.09
C VAL A 33 2.29 1.61 9.66
N GLU A 34 3.41 1.78 8.96
CA GLU A 34 3.44 2.26 7.58
C GLU A 34 2.59 1.34 6.69
N ARG A 35 1.67 1.91 5.90
CA ARG A 35 0.79 1.11 5.04
C ARG A 35 1.59 0.47 3.92
N THR A 36 1.29 -0.80 3.66
CA THR A 36 1.75 -1.47 2.44
C THR A 36 1.20 -0.79 1.18
N GLY A 37 1.85 -1.03 0.05
CA GLY A 37 1.40 -0.48 -1.23
C GLY A 37 -0.02 -0.91 -1.63
N GLU A 38 -0.40 -2.15 -1.32
CA GLU A 38 -1.76 -2.64 -1.55
C GLU A 38 -2.77 -1.92 -0.65
N GLN A 39 -2.45 -1.72 0.64
CA GLN A 39 -3.33 -0.99 1.56
C GLN A 39 -3.57 0.45 1.11
N LEU A 40 -2.52 1.18 0.73
CA LEU A 40 -2.68 2.53 0.20
C LEU A 40 -3.43 2.54 -1.14
N TYR A 41 -3.17 1.57 -2.01
CA TYR A 41 -3.91 1.43 -3.26
C TYR A 41 -5.42 1.31 -2.99
N GLN A 42 -5.82 0.41 -2.08
CA GLN A 42 -7.23 0.21 -1.73
C GLN A 42 -7.84 1.43 -1.03
N ALA A 43 -7.07 2.12 -0.19
CA ALA A 43 -7.56 3.26 0.57
C ALA A 43 -7.79 4.51 -0.30
N ALA A 44 -6.98 4.74 -1.34
CA ALA A 44 -7.01 5.98 -2.10
C ALA A 44 -6.90 5.80 -3.62
N CYS A 45 -5.93 5.02 -4.09
CA CYS A 45 -5.58 5.00 -5.52
C CYS A 45 -6.63 4.28 -6.38
N ILE A 46 -7.33 3.30 -5.81
CA ILE A 46 -8.31 2.46 -6.50
C ILE A 46 -9.47 3.27 -7.09
N ALA A 47 -9.81 4.41 -6.47
CA ALA A 47 -10.90 5.29 -6.90
C ALA A 47 -10.80 5.69 -8.38
N CYS A 48 -9.57 5.86 -8.88
CA CYS A 48 -9.32 6.19 -10.29
C CYS A 48 -8.64 5.05 -11.05
N HIS A 49 -7.70 4.33 -10.43
CA HIS A 49 -6.86 3.36 -11.12
C HIS A 49 -7.49 1.98 -11.30
N SER A 50 -8.66 1.70 -10.74
CA SER A 50 -9.42 0.47 -11.07
C SER A 50 -10.12 0.57 -12.44
N THR A 51 -10.82 1.67 -12.67
CA THR A 51 -11.65 1.89 -13.87
C THR A 51 -10.95 2.68 -14.95
N GLY A 52 -9.93 3.46 -14.59
CA GLY A 52 -9.27 4.41 -15.48
C GLY A 52 -9.95 5.78 -15.50
N ALA A 53 -10.62 6.13 -14.40
CA ALA A 53 -11.34 7.39 -14.28
C ALA A 53 -10.42 8.58 -14.61
N ALA A 54 -10.98 9.56 -15.34
CA ALA A 54 -10.26 10.74 -15.82
C ALA A 54 -8.95 10.44 -16.59
N GLY A 55 -8.86 9.26 -17.23
CA GLY A 55 -7.67 8.84 -17.98
C GLY A 55 -6.53 8.29 -17.12
N ALA A 56 -6.82 7.89 -15.87
CA ALA A 56 -5.85 7.22 -15.01
C ALA A 56 -5.39 5.89 -15.64
N PRO A 57 -4.09 5.54 -15.58
CA PRO A 57 -3.62 4.26 -16.05
C PRO A 57 -4.19 3.13 -15.18
N LYS A 58 -4.98 2.24 -15.79
CA LYS A 58 -5.65 1.15 -15.08
C LYS A 58 -4.64 0.16 -14.51
N LEU A 59 -4.88 -0.32 -13.31
CA LEU A 59 -4.13 -1.45 -12.75
C LEU A 59 -4.31 -2.67 -13.66
N GLY A 60 -3.20 -3.33 -14.01
CA GLY A 60 -3.19 -4.50 -14.91
C GLY A 60 -3.16 -4.16 -16.40
N ASP A 61 -3.25 -2.89 -16.79
CA ASP A 61 -3.12 -2.49 -18.19
C ASP A 61 -1.65 -2.36 -18.58
N ASN A 62 -1.03 -3.48 -18.94
CA ASN A 62 0.38 -3.54 -19.31
C ASN A 62 0.73 -2.57 -20.46
N THR A 63 -0.19 -2.34 -21.39
CA THR A 63 0.02 -1.44 -22.54
C THR A 63 0.09 0.03 -22.08
N ALA A 64 -0.84 0.44 -21.21
CA ALA A 64 -0.81 1.78 -20.63
C ALA A 64 0.42 1.97 -19.72
N TRP A 65 0.84 0.93 -18.99
CA TRP A 65 1.96 1.03 -18.05
C TRP A 65 3.35 0.95 -18.71
N ALA A 66 3.51 0.24 -19.84
CA ALA A 66 4.79 0.09 -20.53
C ALA A 66 5.59 1.39 -20.72
N PRO A 67 5.04 2.50 -21.27
CA PRO A 67 5.79 3.75 -21.39
C PRO A 67 6.08 4.44 -20.06
N ARG A 68 5.24 4.21 -19.04
CA ARG A 68 5.39 4.81 -17.70
C ARG A 68 6.49 4.12 -16.90
N LEU A 69 6.61 2.79 -17.04
CA LEU A 69 7.64 1.98 -16.38
C LEU A 69 9.06 2.39 -16.79
N LYS A 70 9.25 3.00 -17.96
CA LYS A 70 10.54 3.56 -18.41
C LYS A 70 11.07 4.68 -17.50
N LEU A 71 10.19 5.32 -16.72
CA LEU A 71 10.58 6.36 -15.76
C LEU A 71 11.24 5.77 -14.50
N GLY A 72 11.08 4.46 -14.28
CA GLY A 72 11.46 3.81 -13.03
C GLY A 72 10.67 4.34 -11.82
N LEU A 73 10.98 3.81 -10.64
CA LEU A 73 10.30 4.20 -9.40
C LEU A 73 10.44 5.70 -9.10
N SER A 74 11.63 6.28 -9.25
CA SER A 74 11.89 7.68 -8.93
C SER A 74 11.03 8.65 -9.77
N GLY A 75 10.94 8.43 -11.08
CA GLY A 75 10.16 9.31 -11.96
C GLY A 75 8.65 9.15 -11.75
N LEU A 76 8.18 7.93 -11.47
CA LEU A 76 6.79 7.67 -11.09
C LEU A 76 6.44 8.34 -9.75
N LEU A 77 7.31 8.21 -8.75
CA LEU A 77 7.14 8.81 -7.43
C LEU A 77 7.08 10.33 -7.51
N LYS A 78 8.00 10.96 -8.26
CA LYS A 78 7.96 12.40 -8.49
C LYS A 78 6.64 12.85 -9.12
N SER A 79 6.12 12.08 -10.08
CA SER A 79 4.83 12.39 -10.72
C SER A 79 3.67 12.25 -9.74
N ALA A 80 3.68 11.23 -8.87
CA ALA A 80 2.65 11.02 -7.87
C ALA A 80 2.67 12.08 -6.76
N ILE A 81 3.87 12.49 -6.29
CA ILE A 81 4.04 13.54 -5.28
C ILE A 81 3.51 14.88 -5.80
N LEU A 82 3.93 15.29 -7.00
CA LEU A 82 3.55 16.57 -7.59
C LEU A 82 2.12 16.61 -8.12
N GLY A 83 1.54 15.44 -8.41
CA GLY A 83 0.34 15.32 -9.21
C GLY A 83 0.64 15.44 -10.71
N LYS A 84 -0.24 14.89 -11.53
CA LYS A 84 -0.09 14.92 -12.99
C LYS A 84 -1.45 14.79 -13.66
N ASN A 85 -1.76 15.72 -14.57
CA ASN A 85 -3.08 15.80 -15.24
C ASN A 85 -4.19 15.84 -14.18
N ALA A 86 -5.17 14.93 -14.25
CA ALA A 86 -6.25 14.82 -13.28
C ALA A 86 -5.85 14.14 -11.96
N MET A 87 -4.64 13.56 -11.85
CA MET A 87 -4.16 12.97 -10.60
C MET A 87 -3.70 14.07 -9.64
N PRO A 88 -4.34 14.23 -8.46
CA PRO A 88 -3.93 15.25 -7.48
C PRO A 88 -2.57 14.93 -6.85
N PRO A 89 -1.90 15.93 -6.23
CA PRO A 89 -0.69 15.71 -5.44
C PRO A 89 -0.86 14.59 -4.41
N LYS A 90 0.16 13.74 -4.27
CA LYS A 90 0.14 12.51 -3.44
C LYS A 90 -1.05 11.57 -3.72
N GLY A 91 -1.61 11.61 -4.92
CA GLY A 91 -2.82 10.84 -5.25
C GLY A 91 -4.04 11.22 -4.41
N GLY A 92 -4.04 12.40 -3.78
CA GLY A 92 -5.13 12.87 -2.91
C GLY A 92 -5.13 12.20 -1.53
N SER A 93 -4.01 11.55 -1.17
CA SER A 93 -3.83 10.90 0.12
C SER A 93 -2.93 11.70 1.05
N ASP A 94 -2.97 11.36 2.33
CA ASP A 94 -2.06 11.83 3.38
C ASP A 94 -0.73 11.06 3.42
N ALA A 95 -0.50 10.17 2.45
CA ALA A 95 0.57 9.20 2.49
C ALA A 95 1.96 9.81 2.63
N THR A 96 2.84 9.10 3.34
CA THR A 96 4.28 9.38 3.33
C THR A 96 4.83 9.09 1.93
N GLU A 97 6.02 9.62 1.61
CA GLU A 97 6.67 9.29 0.33
C GLU A 97 6.97 7.80 0.20
N THR A 98 7.27 7.12 1.31
CA THR A 98 7.55 5.69 1.34
C THR A 98 6.29 4.88 1.04
N GLU A 99 5.16 5.17 1.70
CA GLU A 99 3.87 4.52 1.41
C GLU A 99 3.47 4.72 -0.06
N LEU A 100 3.67 5.95 -0.57
CA LEU A 100 3.39 6.29 -1.96
C LEU A 100 4.28 5.48 -2.92
N ALA A 101 5.56 5.30 -2.57
CA ALA A 101 6.48 4.47 -3.33
C ALA A 101 6.07 2.98 -3.30
N HIS A 102 5.63 2.44 -2.16
CA HIS A 102 5.08 1.08 -2.07
C HIS A 102 3.85 0.92 -2.97
N ALA A 103 2.92 1.88 -2.96
CA ALA A 103 1.74 1.83 -3.81
C ALA A 103 2.10 1.85 -5.31
N ILE A 104 3.09 2.65 -5.69
CA ILE A 104 3.61 2.67 -7.08
C ILE A 104 4.23 1.33 -7.45
N VAL A 105 5.03 0.73 -6.58
CA VAL A 105 5.63 -0.60 -6.80
C VAL A 105 4.54 -1.65 -6.98
N TYR A 106 3.55 -1.67 -6.08
CA TYR A 106 2.40 -2.57 -6.16
C TYR A 106 1.68 -2.42 -7.52
N MET A 107 1.31 -1.19 -7.90
CA MET A 107 0.58 -0.94 -9.13
C MET A 107 1.39 -1.25 -10.39
N ALA A 108 2.66 -0.89 -10.40
CA ALA A 108 3.58 -1.17 -11.49
C ALA A 108 3.77 -2.68 -11.69
N ASN A 109 4.00 -3.42 -10.61
CA ASN A 109 4.27 -4.86 -10.68
C ASN A 109 3.02 -5.67 -11.04
N LYS A 110 1.83 -5.20 -10.67
CA LYS A 110 0.56 -5.74 -11.18
C LYS A 110 0.26 -5.38 -12.63
N SER A 111 1.04 -4.48 -13.25
CA SER A 111 0.83 -3.95 -14.60
C SER A 111 2.04 -4.16 -15.52
N GLY A 112 2.73 -5.30 -15.36
CA GLY A 112 3.84 -5.72 -16.21
C GLY A 112 5.21 -5.13 -15.85
N GLY A 113 5.31 -4.43 -14.72
CA GLY A 113 6.56 -3.94 -14.14
C GLY A 113 7.26 -4.95 -13.26
N SER A 114 8.50 -4.64 -12.89
CA SER A 114 9.30 -5.37 -11.89
C SER A 114 10.16 -4.39 -11.10
N LEU A 115 9.49 -3.39 -10.51
CA LEU A 115 10.11 -2.41 -9.64
C LEU A 115 10.39 -3.05 -8.28
N LYS A 116 11.55 -2.72 -7.72
CA LYS A 116 11.95 -3.15 -6.38
C LYS A 116 11.27 -2.30 -5.33
N GLU A 117 10.70 -2.96 -4.32
CA GLU A 117 10.16 -2.33 -3.12
C GLU A 117 11.27 -1.51 -2.43
N PRO A 118 11.07 -0.21 -2.13
CA PRO A 118 11.99 0.52 -1.28
C PRO A 118 12.00 -0.09 0.11
N ALA A 119 13.19 -0.20 0.71
CA ALA A 119 13.33 -0.68 2.07
C ALA A 119 12.54 0.22 3.02
N ALA A 120 11.79 -0.39 3.93
CA ALA A 120 11.23 0.31 5.08
C ALA A 120 12.39 0.98 5.83
N LYS A 121 12.25 2.28 6.13
CA LYS A 121 13.22 3.04 6.92
C LYS A 121 12.85 3.02 8.38
#